data_AF-A0A661YFR8-F1
#
_entry.id   AF-A0A661YFR8-F1
#
_cell.length_a   1.000
_cell.length_b   1.000
_cell.length_c   1.000
_cell.angle_alpha   90.00
_cell.angle_beta   90.00
_cell.angle_gamma   90.00
#
_symmetry.space_group_name_H-M   'P 1'
#
loop_
_entity.id
_entity.type
_entity.pdbx_description
1 polymer ?
#
loop_
_entity_poly.entity_id
_entity_poly.type
_entity_poly.pdbx_seq_one_letter_code
_entity_poly.pdbx_strand_id
1 'polypeptide(L)'
;MELVTSLFGRIGMRKKPGGLLKSGWVITLFYAIILIIGIHTLAIHRIPQYMAFYMLILLAVAVIAGLVWEKRTFCTHICPIGHLLGLYAMLSSKELRVKDQNVCKNCKTKDCISTANSYKFTGRSCTSELFPPKIADNRDCILCGQCHKSCTKDNIIIKKRKLAADLFTNVKLSWAEIAFFMLVSGFVIYEVLSEWKVTKKLVMATPDWVNHSLHTSGNLTGTVKAIVLFIILPGIFYLLFAAMKRAVSGESWKSAITQLVLAILPVTASMHLLKALLKTTSRIPYWDFVFSDPAGVTTAGMLMDNPGLLDKSSLLFLSPYIGIIAVLLSLGGLILSLLIIKKRHAVNTLSKAISVGAVILYFSMFFVTIVAWRF
;
A
#
# COMPACT_ATOMS: atom_id res chain seq x y z
N MET A 1 16.42 2.01 -2.15
CA MET A 1 16.15 2.83 -3.36
C MET A 1 16.29 4.33 -3.13
N GLU A 2 15.80 4.95 -2.04
CA GLU A 2 15.97 6.41 -1.85
C GLU A 2 17.45 6.85 -1.84
N LEU A 3 18.29 6.13 -1.10
CA LEU A 3 19.74 6.36 -1.07
C LEU A 3 20.35 6.29 -2.47
N VAL A 4 19.97 5.29 -3.27
CA VAL A 4 20.40 5.13 -4.67
C VAL A 4 19.99 6.35 -5.49
N THR A 5 18.70 6.72 -5.48
CA THR A 5 18.20 7.89 -6.23
C THR A 5 18.85 9.19 -5.78
N SER A 6 19.12 9.35 -4.47
CA SER A 6 19.79 10.52 -3.92
C SER A 6 21.26 10.59 -4.29
N LEU A 7 21.95 9.45 -4.40
CA LEU A 7 23.35 9.38 -4.80
C LEU A 7 23.49 9.73 -6.28
N PHE A 8 22.71 9.08 -7.14
CA PHE A 8 22.74 9.33 -8.58
C PHE A 8 22.19 10.73 -8.95
N GLY A 9 21.23 11.27 -8.19
CA GLY A 9 20.75 12.65 -8.37
C GLY A 9 21.81 13.73 -8.11
N ARG A 10 22.93 13.41 -7.45
CA ARG A 10 24.06 14.34 -7.31
C ARG A 10 24.76 14.59 -8.65
N ILE A 11 24.89 13.55 -9.47
CA ILE A 11 25.60 13.59 -10.77
C ILE A 11 24.65 13.67 -11.97
N GLY A 12 23.34 13.46 -11.75
CA GLY A 12 22.32 13.46 -12.80
C GLY A 12 21.92 14.84 -13.31
N MET A 13 21.05 14.84 -14.34
CA MET A 13 20.50 16.02 -15.01
C MET A 13 19.51 16.82 -14.15
N ARG A 14 18.94 16.21 -13.11
CA ARG A 14 17.99 16.84 -12.18
C ARG A 14 16.78 17.49 -12.88
N LYS A 15 16.25 16.86 -13.93
CA LYS A 15 15.05 17.35 -14.62
C LYS A 15 13.82 17.25 -13.71
N LYS A 16 12.90 18.20 -13.83
CA LYS A 16 11.61 18.08 -13.12
C LYS A 16 10.77 16.98 -13.75
N PRO A 17 10.06 16.15 -12.97
CA PRO A 17 9.17 15.14 -13.55
C PRO A 17 8.03 15.82 -14.33
N GLY A 18 7.73 15.28 -15.52
CA GLY A 18 6.67 15.76 -16.39
C GLY A 18 5.26 15.49 -15.85
N GLY A 19 4.24 16.04 -16.50
CA GLY A 19 2.84 15.91 -16.08
C GLY A 19 2.35 14.46 -15.98
N LEU A 20 2.81 13.58 -16.89
CA LEU A 20 2.44 12.17 -16.88
C LEU A 20 2.90 11.44 -15.60
N LEU A 21 4.15 11.66 -15.18
CA LEU A 21 4.67 11.10 -13.92
C LEU A 21 3.93 11.65 -12.70
N LYS A 22 3.59 12.95 -12.72
CA LYS A 22 2.84 13.60 -11.64
C LYS A 22 1.36 13.20 -11.58
N SER A 23 0.80 12.61 -12.64
CA SER A 23 -0.62 12.23 -12.71
C SER A 23 -0.98 11.07 -11.77
N GLY A 24 0.00 10.31 -11.29
CA GLY A 24 -0.19 9.08 -10.52
C GLY A 24 -0.51 7.84 -11.38
N TRP A 25 -0.95 8.00 -12.63
CA TRP A 25 -1.32 6.88 -13.50
C TRP A 25 -0.14 5.96 -13.84
N VAL A 26 1.08 6.51 -13.97
CA VAL A 26 2.28 5.70 -14.20
C VAL A 26 2.45 4.68 -13.07
N ILE A 27 2.26 5.10 -11.82
CA ILE A 27 2.35 4.21 -10.66
C ILE A 27 1.23 3.16 -10.70
N THR A 28 -0.01 3.60 -10.95
CA THR A 28 -1.18 2.72 -10.95
C THR A 28 -1.08 1.65 -12.03
N LEU A 29 -0.69 2.03 -13.24
CA LEU A 29 -0.48 1.11 -14.35
C LEU A 29 0.71 0.19 -14.10
N PHE A 30 1.81 0.71 -13.56
CA PHE A 30 2.96 -0.13 -13.22
C PHE A 30 2.61 -1.18 -12.16
N TYR A 31 1.82 -0.82 -11.15
CA TYR A 31 1.31 -1.79 -10.17
C TYR A 31 0.39 -2.83 -10.82
N ALA A 32 -0.53 -2.41 -11.68
CA ALA A 32 -1.41 -3.34 -12.40
C ALA A 32 -0.60 -4.33 -13.27
N ILE A 33 0.42 -3.86 -13.99
CA ILE A 33 1.33 -4.70 -14.79
C ILE A 33 2.06 -5.70 -13.91
N ILE A 34 2.62 -5.27 -12.77
CA ILE A 34 3.30 -6.18 -11.84
C ILE A 34 2.33 -7.23 -11.30
N LEU A 35 1.12 -6.84 -10.88
CA LEU A 35 0.13 -7.77 -10.33
C LEU A 35 -0.35 -8.79 -11.37
N ILE A 36 -0.70 -8.31 -12.57
CA ILE A 36 -1.32 -9.13 -13.62
C ILE A 36 -0.25 -9.96 -14.31
N ILE A 37 0.75 -9.31 -14.89
CA ILE A 37 1.77 -9.98 -15.70
C ILE A 37 2.85 -10.59 -14.81
N GLY A 38 3.41 -9.80 -13.89
CA GLY A 38 4.52 -10.27 -13.06
C GLY A 38 4.12 -11.42 -12.13
N ILE A 39 3.10 -11.21 -11.29
CA ILE A 39 2.74 -12.18 -10.25
C ILE A 39 1.91 -13.33 -10.81
N HIS A 40 0.90 -13.06 -11.65
CA HIS A 40 -0.05 -14.10 -12.09
C HIS A 40 0.32 -14.77 -13.41
N THR A 41 0.91 -14.05 -14.37
CA THR A 41 1.33 -14.66 -15.64
C THR A 41 2.72 -15.29 -15.55
N LEU A 42 3.69 -14.58 -14.97
CA LEU A 42 5.10 -15.00 -14.93
C LEU A 42 5.52 -15.65 -13.61
N ALA A 43 4.67 -15.62 -12.59
CA ALA A 43 4.95 -16.15 -11.26
C ALA A 43 6.31 -15.69 -10.68
N ILE A 44 6.68 -14.42 -10.87
CA ILE A 44 8.01 -13.88 -10.47
C ILE A 44 8.33 -14.11 -8.98
N HIS A 45 7.29 -14.21 -8.15
CA HIS A 45 7.40 -14.40 -6.70
C HIS A 45 7.59 -15.87 -6.26
N ARG A 46 7.51 -16.82 -7.20
CA ARG A 46 7.69 -18.27 -6.95
C ARG A 46 9.01 -18.79 -7.50
N ILE A 47 9.60 -18.09 -8.46
CA ILE A 47 10.82 -18.50 -9.15
C ILE A 47 11.95 -17.53 -8.77
N PRO A 48 12.95 -17.95 -7.95
CA PRO A 48 13.99 -17.07 -7.41
C PRO A 48 14.77 -16.29 -8.48
N GLN A 49 15.10 -16.95 -9.59
CA GLN A 49 15.80 -16.34 -10.72
C GLN A 49 15.01 -15.18 -11.36
N TYR A 50 13.68 -15.32 -11.53
CA TYR A 50 12.84 -14.22 -12.04
C TYR A 50 12.73 -13.08 -11.04
N MET A 51 12.65 -13.39 -9.75
CA MET A 51 12.68 -12.39 -8.69
C MET A 51 14.00 -11.60 -8.69
N ALA A 52 15.14 -12.27 -8.89
CA ALA A 52 16.45 -11.63 -8.97
C ALA A 52 16.53 -10.66 -10.16
N PHE A 53 16.13 -11.10 -11.36
CA PHE A 53 16.07 -10.21 -12.53
C PHE A 53 15.13 -9.03 -12.31
N TYR A 54 13.95 -9.26 -11.74
CA TYR A 54 13.02 -8.19 -11.39
C TYR A 54 13.65 -7.16 -10.44
N MET A 55 14.39 -7.60 -9.42
CA MET A 55 15.08 -6.70 -8.49
C MET A 55 16.22 -5.91 -9.16
N LEU A 56 16.98 -6.53 -10.06
CA LEU A 56 17.99 -5.84 -10.86
C LEU A 56 17.38 -4.79 -11.79
N ILE A 57 16.26 -5.11 -12.44
CA ILE A 57 15.51 -4.15 -13.27
C ILE A 57 15.02 -2.99 -12.42
N LEU A 58 14.41 -3.24 -11.26
CA LEU A 58 13.98 -2.18 -10.35
C LEU A 58 15.14 -1.30 -9.89
N LEU A 59 16.31 -1.89 -9.61
CA LEU A 59 17.52 -1.15 -9.26
C LEU A 59 17.97 -0.27 -10.43
N ALA A 60 18.05 -0.82 -11.64
CA ALA A 60 18.42 -0.08 -12.85
C ALA A 60 17.46 1.08 -13.11
N VAL A 61 16.15 0.86 -13.00
CA VAL A 61 15.13 1.92 -13.14
C VAL A 61 15.30 2.99 -12.07
N ALA A 62 15.61 2.62 -10.82
CA ALA A 62 15.89 3.59 -9.75
C ALA A 62 17.16 4.42 -10.03
N VAL A 63 18.22 3.80 -10.57
CA VAL A 63 19.45 4.49 -10.99
C VAL A 63 19.15 5.47 -12.12
N ILE A 64 18.50 5.00 -13.20
CA ILE A 64 18.10 5.84 -14.34
C ILE A 64 17.24 7.00 -13.86
N ALA A 65 16.26 6.73 -13.00
CA ALA A 65 15.39 7.77 -12.49
C ALA A 65 16.13 8.81 -11.63
N GLY A 66 17.13 8.37 -10.85
CA GLY A 66 18.01 9.27 -10.11
C GLY A 66 18.94 10.09 -11.01
N LEU A 67 19.40 9.54 -12.14
CA LEU A 67 20.21 10.26 -13.12
C LEU A 67 19.40 11.27 -13.94
N VAL A 68 18.13 10.97 -14.23
CA VAL A 68 17.30 11.80 -15.11
C VAL A 68 16.57 12.90 -14.35
N TRP A 69 15.89 12.53 -13.26
CA TRP A 69 14.99 13.44 -12.54
C TRP A 69 15.55 13.89 -11.20
N GLU A 70 15.02 15.00 -10.69
CA GLU A 70 15.40 15.49 -9.37
C GLU A 70 14.84 14.64 -8.21
N LYS A 71 15.60 14.64 -7.11
CA LYS A 71 15.22 14.09 -5.79
C LYS A 71 14.76 12.62 -5.90
N ARG A 72 13.70 12.24 -5.18
CA ARG A 72 13.18 10.87 -5.10
C ARG A 72 12.05 10.61 -6.10
N THR A 73 12.16 11.11 -7.33
CA THR A 73 11.13 10.95 -8.37
C THR A 73 10.70 9.49 -8.56
N PHE A 74 11.63 8.53 -8.50
CA PHE A 74 11.29 7.11 -8.53
C PHE A 74 10.31 6.73 -7.42
N CYS A 75 10.61 7.07 -6.17
CA CYS A 75 9.76 6.71 -5.04
C CYS A 75 8.42 7.47 -5.02
N THR A 76 8.36 8.67 -5.60
CA THR A 76 7.14 9.51 -5.60
C THR A 76 6.24 9.27 -6.80
N HIS A 77 6.79 8.93 -7.97
CA HIS A 77 6.06 8.93 -9.25
C HIS A 77 6.18 7.65 -10.07
N ILE A 78 6.96 6.66 -9.62
CA ILE A 78 7.16 5.39 -10.36
C ILE A 78 6.85 4.20 -9.45
N CYS A 79 7.44 4.15 -8.26
CA CYS A 79 7.35 3.02 -7.35
C CYS A 79 5.94 2.88 -6.74
N PRO A 80 5.26 1.73 -6.90
CA PRO A 80 3.92 1.51 -6.37
C PRO A 80 3.86 1.43 -4.85
N ILE A 81 4.97 1.07 -4.21
CA ILE A 81 5.09 1.06 -2.75
C ILE A 81 4.93 2.47 -2.18
N GLY A 82 5.41 3.50 -2.87
CA GLY A 82 5.27 4.89 -2.42
C GLY A 82 3.81 5.31 -2.29
N HIS A 83 2.99 4.97 -3.30
CA HIS A 83 1.57 5.29 -3.35
C HIS A 83 0.77 4.53 -2.27
N LEU A 84 1.07 3.23 -2.11
CA LEU A 84 0.50 2.39 -1.06
C LEU A 84 0.79 2.94 0.33
N LEU A 85 2.07 3.21 0.62
CA LEU A 85 2.50 3.74 1.90
C LEU A 85 1.91 5.13 2.15
N GLY A 86 1.77 5.97 1.12
CA GLY A 86 1.11 7.26 1.24
C GLY A 86 -0.34 7.12 1.68
N LEU A 87 -1.12 6.26 1.03
CA LEU A 87 -2.51 6.01 1.42
C LEU A 87 -2.62 5.48 2.86
N TYR A 88 -1.74 4.56 3.25
CA TYR A 88 -1.72 4.01 4.61
C TYR A 88 -1.18 5.01 5.64
N ALA A 89 -0.33 5.96 5.26
CA ALA A 89 0.23 6.98 6.16
C ALA A 89 -0.86 7.91 6.72
N MET A 90 -2.02 8.02 6.06
CA MET A 90 -3.19 8.72 6.60
C MET A 90 -3.70 8.10 7.91
N LEU A 91 -3.39 6.82 8.18
CA LEU A 91 -3.72 6.14 9.44
C LEU A 91 -2.72 6.45 10.58
N SER A 92 -1.57 7.06 10.27
CA SER A 92 -0.47 7.26 11.22
C SER A 92 -0.85 8.11 12.45
N SER A 93 -0.31 7.75 13.61
CA SER A 93 -0.38 8.53 14.86
C SER A 93 0.74 9.58 15.01
N LYS A 94 1.59 9.72 13.99
CA LYS A 94 2.66 10.73 13.94
C LYS A 94 2.56 11.56 12.67
N GLU A 95 2.89 12.83 12.77
CA GLU A 95 3.00 13.73 11.62
C GLU A 95 4.17 14.68 11.75
N LEU A 96 4.67 15.14 10.61
CA LEU A 96 5.61 16.26 10.53
C LEU A 96 4.83 17.52 10.17
N ARG A 97 4.87 18.53 11.04
CA ARG A 97 4.19 19.82 10.86
C ARG A 97 5.06 20.97 11.35
N VAL A 98 4.66 22.18 10.98
CA VAL A 98 5.29 23.42 11.43
C VAL A 98 4.66 23.85 12.78
N LYS A 99 5.46 24.37 13.72
CA LYS A 99 4.98 24.94 14.99
C LYS A 99 4.25 26.27 14.73
N ASP A 100 4.92 27.23 14.10
CA ASP A 100 4.37 28.55 13.79
C ASP A 100 4.54 28.92 12.30
N GLN A 101 3.43 29.22 11.64
CA GLN A 101 3.39 29.68 10.25
C GLN A 101 4.15 31.00 10.05
N ASN A 102 4.13 31.91 11.02
CA ASN A 102 4.76 33.23 10.91
C ASN A 102 6.29 33.14 10.94
N VAL A 103 6.86 32.27 11.78
CA VAL A 103 8.29 31.95 11.76
C VAL A 103 8.70 31.44 10.38
N CYS A 104 7.88 30.58 9.77
CA CYS A 104 8.13 30.14 8.40
C CYS A 104 8.03 31.30 7.41
N LYS A 105 7.00 32.15 7.45
CA LYS A 105 6.85 33.31 6.54
C LYS A 105 8.08 34.23 6.58
N ASN A 106 8.58 34.54 7.77
CA ASN A 106 9.71 35.46 7.99
C ASN A 106 11.09 34.81 7.78
N CYS A 107 11.17 33.49 7.61
CA CYS A 107 12.42 32.79 7.37
C CYS A 107 12.94 33.06 5.95
N LYS A 108 14.03 33.80 5.82
CA LYS A 108 14.66 34.15 4.53
C LYS A 108 15.43 32.98 3.89
N THR A 109 16.08 32.13 4.68
CA THR A 109 16.98 31.08 4.14
C THR A 109 16.22 29.90 3.51
N LYS A 110 15.08 29.51 4.09
CA LYS A 110 14.24 28.40 3.63
C LYS A 110 15.03 27.11 3.35
N ASP A 111 16.05 26.84 4.16
CA ASP A 111 16.99 25.72 3.96
C ASP A 111 16.29 24.36 3.77
N CYS A 112 15.16 24.17 4.48
CA CYS A 112 14.32 22.98 4.41
C CYS A 112 13.69 22.70 3.03
N ILE A 113 13.69 23.66 2.10
CA ILE A 113 13.23 23.51 0.71
C ILE A 113 14.22 24.01 -0.35
N SER A 114 15.35 24.60 0.07
CA SER A 114 16.35 25.19 -0.83
C SER A 114 17.00 24.14 -1.75
N THR A 115 17.04 24.42 -3.06
CA THR A 115 17.65 23.48 -4.02
C THR A 115 19.12 23.20 -3.70
N ALA A 116 19.85 24.16 -3.14
CA ALA A 116 21.24 24.03 -2.71
C ALA A 116 21.45 22.94 -1.65
N ASN A 117 20.43 22.63 -0.85
CA ASN A 117 20.51 21.63 0.21
C ASN A 117 19.90 20.26 -0.21
N SER A 118 19.42 20.09 -1.45
CA SER A 118 18.61 18.92 -1.85
C SER A 118 19.34 17.58 -1.75
N TYR A 119 20.67 17.56 -1.94
CA TYR A 119 21.45 16.33 -2.01
C TYR A 119 22.50 16.20 -0.90
N LYS A 120 22.41 17.01 0.17
CA LYS A 120 23.23 16.83 1.37
C LYS A 120 22.94 15.48 2.01
N PHE A 121 23.94 14.85 2.64
CA PHE A 121 23.71 13.54 3.26
C PHE A 121 22.77 13.65 4.47
N THR A 122 23.02 14.64 5.32
CA THR A 122 22.22 15.01 6.50
C THR A 122 21.70 16.45 6.39
N GLY A 123 20.53 16.72 6.96
CA GLY A 123 19.95 18.07 6.96
C GLY A 123 19.58 18.58 5.57
N ARG A 124 19.21 17.68 4.65
CA ARG A 124 18.82 18.05 3.28
C ARG A 124 17.41 18.64 3.23
N SER A 125 17.12 19.34 2.15
CA SER A 125 15.76 19.81 1.87
C SER A 125 14.79 18.65 1.70
N CYS A 126 13.49 18.94 1.79
CA CYS A 126 12.45 17.91 1.71
C CYS A 126 12.59 17.08 0.43
N THR A 127 12.95 15.79 0.61
CA THR A 127 13.13 14.86 -0.50
C THR A 127 11.83 14.68 -1.29
N SER A 128 10.67 14.69 -0.61
CA SER A 128 9.34 14.61 -1.24
C SER A 128 8.87 15.92 -1.89
N GLU A 129 9.72 16.94 -2.01
CA GLU A 129 9.38 18.25 -2.59
C GLU A 129 8.25 19.01 -1.87
N LEU A 130 7.98 18.63 -0.62
CA LEU A 130 6.93 19.28 0.15
C LEU A 130 7.43 20.59 0.72
N PHE A 131 6.54 21.58 0.69
CA PHE A 131 6.69 22.78 1.48
C PHE A 131 6.04 22.53 2.86
N PRO A 132 6.82 22.37 3.95
CA PRO A 132 6.30 21.95 5.26
C PRO A 132 5.07 22.72 5.79
N PRO A 133 4.97 24.06 5.60
CA PRO A 133 3.80 24.81 6.05
C PRO A 133 2.51 24.51 5.29
N LYS A 134 2.58 23.91 4.09
CA LYS A 134 1.43 23.57 3.23
C LYS A 134 1.09 22.07 3.26
N ILE A 135 1.72 21.27 4.11
CA ILE A 135 1.40 19.84 4.22
C ILE A 135 -0.01 19.70 4.83
N ALA A 136 -0.96 19.21 4.02
CA ALA A 136 -2.34 19.00 4.43
C ALA A 136 -2.52 17.66 5.16
N ASP A 137 -1.98 16.58 4.59
CA ASP A 137 -2.09 15.21 5.10
C ASP A 137 -0.75 14.46 4.99
N ASN A 138 -0.70 13.22 5.49
CA ASN A 138 0.53 12.44 5.56
C ASN A 138 0.89 11.67 4.29
N ARG A 139 0.12 11.74 3.19
CA ARG A 139 0.33 10.86 2.01
C ARG A 139 1.69 11.03 1.35
N ASP A 140 2.16 12.27 1.22
CA ASP A 140 3.40 12.56 0.50
C ASP A 140 4.64 12.56 1.41
N CYS A 141 4.44 12.79 2.71
CA CYS A 141 5.53 12.94 3.67
C CYS A 141 5.96 11.57 4.22
N ILE A 142 7.17 11.11 3.84
CA ILE A 142 7.72 9.84 4.36
C ILE A 142 8.39 9.95 5.73
N LEU A 143 8.18 11.04 6.45
CA LEU A 143 8.69 11.24 7.81
C LEU A 143 10.22 11.04 7.99
N CYS A 144 11.02 11.30 6.95
CA CYS A 144 12.48 11.12 7.00
C CYS A 144 13.23 12.11 7.92
N GLY A 145 12.58 13.18 8.36
CA GLY A 145 13.14 14.17 9.29
C GLY A 145 14.25 15.08 8.72
N GLN A 146 14.57 14.98 7.41
CA GLN A 146 15.64 15.78 6.82
C GLN A 146 15.34 17.29 6.83
N CYS A 147 14.11 17.67 6.47
CA CYS A 147 13.67 19.07 6.53
C CYS A 147 13.59 19.62 7.95
N HIS A 148 13.32 18.77 8.95
CA HIS A 148 13.40 19.13 10.37
C HIS A 148 14.85 19.48 10.74
N LYS A 149 15.81 18.60 10.43
CA LYS A 149 17.24 18.84 10.66
C LYS A 149 17.80 20.04 9.89
N SER A 150 17.24 20.33 8.71
CA SER A 150 17.63 21.46 7.87
C SER A 150 17.10 22.81 8.38
N CYS A 151 16.12 22.82 9.29
CA CYS A 151 15.46 24.04 9.73
C CYS A 151 16.31 24.81 10.75
N THR A 152 16.86 25.95 10.34
CA THR A 152 17.65 26.86 11.22
C THR A 152 16.83 27.58 12.31
N LYS A 153 15.50 27.40 12.32
CA LYS A 153 14.57 28.05 13.26
C LYS A 153 13.88 27.06 14.21
N ASP A 154 14.26 25.78 14.18
CA ASP A 154 13.61 24.70 14.95
C ASP A 154 12.06 24.71 14.88
N ASN A 155 11.52 25.05 13.71
CA ASN A 155 10.09 25.31 13.54
C ASN A 155 9.34 24.14 12.91
N ILE A 156 10.05 23.12 12.41
CA ILE A 156 9.46 21.89 11.87
C ILE A 156 9.59 20.83 12.95
N ILE A 157 8.54 20.12 13.31
CA ILE A 157 8.58 19.06 14.32
C ILE A 157 7.83 17.81 13.89
N ILE A 158 8.23 16.68 14.49
CA ILE A 158 7.46 15.44 14.46
C ILE A 158 6.63 15.39 15.74
N LYS A 159 5.31 15.48 15.62
CA LYS A 159 4.38 15.44 16.75
C LYS A 159 3.48 14.22 16.71
N LYS A 160 3.03 13.78 17.88
CA LYS A 160 1.97 12.78 18.02
C LYS A 160 0.62 13.40 17.67
N ARG A 161 -0.27 12.61 17.07
CA ARG A 161 -1.65 12.99 16.74
C ARG A 161 -2.58 11.79 16.96
N LYS A 162 -3.90 12.05 16.94
CA LYS A 162 -4.90 10.98 16.99
C LYS A 162 -4.74 10.04 15.79
N LEU A 163 -4.94 8.74 16.00
CA LEU A 163 -4.88 7.73 14.95
C LEU A 163 -5.85 8.09 13.81
N ALA A 164 -5.38 7.94 12.57
CA ALA A 164 -6.15 8.24 11.36
C ALA A 164 -6.74 9.64 11.26
N ALA A 165 -6.14 10.63 11.94
CA ALA A 165 -6.67 11.99 11.99
C ALA A 165 -6.84 12.63 10.59
N ASP A 166 -6.08 12.21 9.56
CA ASP A 166 -6.24 12.70 8.19
C ASP A 166 -7.59 12.29 7.58
N LEU A 167 -8.08 11.08 7.89
CA LEU A 167 -9.33 10.55 7.34
C LEU A 167 -10.58 11.27 7.86
N PHE A 168 -10.44 12.07 8.93
CA PHE A 168 -11.51 12.92 9.46
C PHE A 168 -11.52 14.33 8.84
N THR A 169 -10.65 14.60 7.85
CA THR A 169 -10.59 15.86 7.11
C THR A 169 -11.13 15.71 5.69
N ASN A 170 -11.17 16.81 4.92
CA ASN A 170 -11.60 16.79 3.52
C ASN A 170 -10.50 16.28 2.57
N VAL A 171 -10.18 14.99 2.69
CA VAL A 171 -9.21 14.32 1.80
C VAL A 171 -9.77 14.21 0.39
N LYS A 172 -9.02 14.75 -0.57
CA LYS A 172 -9.30 14.63 -2.01
C LYS A 172 -8.35 13.61 -2.63
N LEU A 173 -8.92 12.60 -3.28
CA LEU A 173 -8.19 11.61 -4.05
C LEU A 173 -8.25 11.94 -5.55
N SER A 174 -7.15 11.72 -6.25
CA SER A 174 -7.08 11.65 -7.71
C SER A 174 -7.73 10.35 -8.22
N TRP A 175 -8.08 10.32 -9.51
CA TRP A 175 -8.59 9.09 -10.13
C TRP A 175 -7.54 7.95 -10.12
N ALA A 176 -6.26 8.30 -10.24
CA ALA A 176 -5.17 7.33 -10.16
C ALA A 176 -5.05 6.71 -8.75
N GLU A 177 -5.18 7.51 -7.68
CA GLU A 177 -5.24 7.03 -6.28
C GLU A 177 -6.43 6.10 -6.04
N ILE A 178 -7.60 6.48 -6.55
CA ILE A 178 -8.82 5.69 -6.47
C ILE A 178 -8.62 4.33 -7.15
N ALA A 179 -8.19 4.32 -8.41
CA ALA A 179 -7.95 3.09 -9.17
C ALA A 179 -6.87 2.23 -8.52
N PHE A 180 -5.79 2.84 -8.03
CA PHE A 180 -4.73 2.15 -7.29
C PHE A 180 -5.28 1.45 -6.04
N PHE A 181 -6.09 2.15 -5.24
CA PHE A 181 -6.67 1.56 -4.04
C PHE A 181 -7.64 0.43 -4.38
N MET A 182 -8.45 0.54 -5.43
CA MET A 182 -9.32 -0.56 -5.88
C MET A 182 -8.50 -1.81 -6.22
N LEU A 183 -7.42 -1.67 -6.99
CA LEU A 183 -6.48 -2.77 -7.29
C LEU A 183 -5.92 -3.40 -6.01
N VAL A 184 -5.42 -2.57 -5.09
CA VAL A 184 -4.87 -3.02 -3.80
C VAL A 184 -5.92 -3.75 -2.97
N SER A 185 -7.17 -3.28 -2.95
CA SER A 185 -8.24 -3.93 -2.19
C SER A 185 -8.55 -5.33 -2.74
N GLY A 186 -8.59 -5.51 -4.06
CA GLY A 186 -8.72 -6.83 -4.68
C GLY A 186 -7.52 -7.73 -4.39
N PHE A 187 -6.30 -7.17 -4.44
CA PHE A 187 -5.08 -7.90 -4.07
C PHE A 187 -5.11 -8.39 -2.62
N VAL A 188 -5.53 -7.55 -1.67
CA VAL A 188 -5.64 -7.92 -0.25
C VAL A 188 -6.71 -8.99 -0.03
N ILE A 189 -7.87 -8.89 -0.71
CA ILE A 189 -8.89 -9.95 -0.69
C ILE A 189 -8.27 -11.28 -1.11
N TYR A 190 -7.63 -11.33 -2.28
CA TYR A 190 -7.01 -12.54 -2.79
C TYR A 190 -5.95 -13.09 -1.84
N GLU A 191 -5.01 -12.27 -1.38
CA GLU A 191 -3.90 -12.72 -0.54
C GLU A 191 -4.35 -13.27 0.81
N VAL A 192 -5.44 -12.75 1.40
CA VAL A 192 -5.94 -13.25 2.69
C VAL A 192 -6.85 -14.46 2.48
N LEU A 193 -7.80 -14.40 1.56
CA LEU A 193 -8.77 -15.48 1.35
C LEU A 193 -8.14 -16.72 0.71
N SER A 194 -7.03 -16.60 -0.02
CA SER A 194 -6.34 -17.73 -0.64
C SER A 194 -5.55 -18.61 0.34
N GLU A 195 -5.39 -18.18 1.59
CA GLU A 195 -4.66 -18.96 2.62
C GLU A 195 -5.43 -20.19 3.09
N TRP A 196 -6.77 -20.09 3.17
CA TRP A 196 -7.62 -21.21 3.54
C TRP A 196 -8.22 -21.85 2.29
N LYS A 197 -8.18 -23.19 2.21
CA LYS A 197 -8.61 -23.96 1.02
C LYS A 197 -10.06 -23.65 0.61
N VAL A 198 -10.95 -23.47 1.57
CA VAL A 198 -12.38 -23.20 1.31
C VAL A 198 -12.58 -21.82 0.68
N THR A 199 -12.06 -20.78 1.33
CA THR A 199 -12.17 -19.41 0.81
C THR A 199 -11.37 -19.20 -0.47
N LYS A 200 -10.26 -19.94 -0.65
CA LYS A 200 -9.54 -19.99 -1.93
C LYS A 200 -10.44 -20.47 -3.06
N LYS A 201 -11.20 -21.55 -2.86
CA LYS A 201 -12.16 -22.04 -3.87
C LYS A 201 -13.24 -21.00 -4.16
N LEU A 202 -13.74 -20.29 -3.15
CA LEU A 202 -14.75 -19.24 -3.31
C LEU A 202 -14.21 -18.05 -4.12
N VAL A 203 -13.06 -17.49 -3.76
CA VAL A 203 -12.50 -16.33 -4.45
C VAL A 203 -12.05 -16.66 -5.88
N MET A 204 -11.67 -17.92 -6.14
CA MET A 204 -11.31 -18.39 -7.50
C MET A 204 -12.52 -18.80 -8.35
N ALA A 205 -13.72 -18.98 -7.78
CA ALA A 205 -14.89 -19.48 -8.51
C ALA A 205 -15.25 -18.61 -9.72
N THR A 206 -15.37 -17.29 -9.54
CA THR A 206 -15.68 -16.37 -10.64
C THR A 206 -14.56 -16.30 -11.68
N PRO A 207 -13.28 -16.11 -11.32
CA PRO A 207 -12.17 -16.19 -12.27
C PRO A 207 -12.11 -17.51 -13.04
N ASP A 208 -12.30 -18.65 -12.38
CA ASP A 208 -12.27 -19.97 -13.01
C ASP A 208 -13.42 -20.15 -14.00
N TRP A 209 -14.63 -19.72 -13.62
CA TRP A 209 -15.78 -19.72 -14.51
C TRP A 209 -15.55 -18.87 -15.76
N VAL A 210 -15.04 -17.65 -15.62
CA VAL A 210 -14.72 -16.77 -16.77
C VAL A 210 -13.70 -17.43 -17.70
N ASN A 211 -12.64 -18.02 -17.16
CA ASN A 211 -11.63 -18.71 -17.98
C ASN A 211 -12.19 -19.90 -18.74
N HIS A 212 -13.07 -20.67 -18.10
CA HIS A 212 -13.74 -21.79 -18.72
C HIS A 212 -14.65 -21.31 -19.85
N SER A 213 -15.47 -20.28 -19.63
CA SER A 213 -16.36 -19.70 -20.66
C SER A 213 -15.59 -19.10 -21.84
N LEU A 214 -14.40 -18.55 -21.60
CA LEU A 214 -13.55 -17.95 -22.65
C LEU A 214 -12.59 -18.97 -23.29
N HIS A 215 -12.62 -20.25 -22.89
CA HIS A 215 -11.71 -21.30 -23.36
C HIS A 215 -10.22 -20.91 -23.33
N THR A 216 -9.82 -20.15 -22.31
CA THR A 216 -8.43 -19.66 -22.20
C THR A 216 -7.47 -20.81 -21.91
N SER A 217 -6.25 -20.74 -22.45
CA SER A 217 -5.19 -21.71 -22.20
C SER A 217 -3.85 -21.04 -21.92
N GLY A 218 -2.94 -21.78 -21.25
CA GLY A 218 -1.59 -21.32 -20.94
C GLY A 218 -1.54 -20.02 -20.12
N ASN A 219 -0.62 -19.13 -20.49
CA ASN A 219 -0.40 -17.85 -19.80
C ASN A 219 -1.62 -16.93 -19.81
N LEU A 220 -2.51 -17.07 -20.79
CA LEU A 220 -3.73 -16.25 -20.89
C LEU A 220 -4.66 -16.51 -19.70
N THR A 221 -4.73 -17.74 -19.21
CA THR A 221 -5.55 -18.10 -18.04
C THR A 221 -5.13 -17.31 -16.81
N GLY A 222 -3.83 -17.20 -16.52
CA GLY A 222 -3.31 -16.42 -15.39
C GLY A 222 -3.66 -14.93 -15.51
N THR A 223 -3.49 -14.37 -16.71
CA THR A 223 -3.81 -12.97 -17.02
C THR A 223 -5.30 -12.67 -16.81
N VAL A 224 -6.19 -13.52 -17.36
CA VAL A 224 -7.65 -13.35 -17.22
C VAL A 224 -8.07 -13.48 -15.76
N LYS A 225 -7.51 -14.44 -15.01
CA LYS A 225 -7.77 -14.53 -13.55
C LYS A 225 -7.43 -13.23 -12.84
N ALA A 226 -6.24 -12.68 -13.09
CA ALA A 226 -5.77 -11.47 -12.45
C ALA A 226 -6.62 -10.24 -12.82
N ILE A 227 -7.05 -10.11 -14.08
CA ILE A 227 -7.97 -9.04 -14.51
C ILE A 227 -9.30 -9.16 -13.78
N VAL A 228 -9.88 -10.36 -13.70
CA VAL A 228 -11.14 -10.59 -12.99
C VAL A 228 -11.00 -10.24 -11.50
N LEU A 229 -9.94 -10.73 -10.85
CA LEU A 229 -9.72 -10.56 -9.41
C LEU A 229 -9.38 -9.13 -8.99
N PHE A 230 -8.53 -8.44 -9.76
CA PHE A 230 -7.95 -7.18 -9.32
C PHE A 230 -8.61 -5.97 -9.96
N ILE A 231 -9.22 -6.12 -11.14
CA ILE A 231 -9.88 -5.02 -11.84
C ILE A 231 -11.40 -5.17 -11.79
N ILE A 232 -11.94 -6.29 -12.30
CA ILE A 232 -13.38 -6.43 -12.53
C ILE A 232 -14.13 -6.53 -11.20
N LEU A 233 -13.76 -7.47 -10.31
CA LEU A 233 -14.49 -7.68 -9.06
C LEU A 233 -14.44 -6.46 -8.13
N PRO A 234 -13.28 -5.82 -7.85
CA PRO A 234 -13.25 -4.57 -7.11
C PRO A 234 -14.00 -3.46 -7.84
N GLY A 235 -13.84 -3.34 -9.16
CA GLY A 235 -14.53 -2.35 -9.98
C GLY A 235 -16.06 -2.45 -9.83
N ILE A 236 -16.63 -3.65 -9.98
CA ILE A 236 -18.06 -3.90 -9.76
C ILE A 236 -18.46 -3.51 -8.35
N PHE A 237 -17.71 -3.95 -7.33
CA PHE A 237 -18.02 -3.64 -5.93
C PHE A 237 -18.09 -2.12 -5.70
N TYR A 238 -17.05 -1.36 -6.04
CA TYR A 238 -17.05 0.09 -5.79
C TYR A 238 -18.06 0.83 -6.66
N LEU A 239 -18.24 0.44 -7.92
CA LEU A 239 -19.20 1.07 -8.82
C LEU A 239 -20.64 0.81 -8.38
N LEU A 240 -20.97 -0.40 -7.91
CA LEU A 240 -22.30 -0.74 -7.40
C LEU A 240 -22.66 0.12 -6.20
N PHE A 241 -21.81 0.16 -5.17
CA PHE A 241 -22.07 0.97 -3.97
C PHE A 241 -22.04 2.48 -4.29
N ALA A 242 -21.21 2.93 -5.22
CA ALA A 242 -21.20 4.32 -5.67
C ALA A 242 -22.46 4.69 -6.45
N ALA A 243 -22.98 3.79 -7.30
CA ALA A 243 -24.24 3.96 -8.02
C ALA A 243 -25.42 4.08 -7.04
N MET A 244 -25.47 3.19 -6.04
CA MET A 244 -26.47 3.27 -4.97
C MET A 244 -26.40 4.62 -4.23
N LYS A 245 -25.20 5.07 -3.82
CA LYS A 245 -25.01 6.37 -3.18
C LYS A 245 -25.51 7.50 -4.09
N ARG A 246 -25.13 7.49 -5.36
CA ARG A 246 -25.53 8.52 -6.32
C ARG A 246 -27.06 8.55 -6.51
N ALA A 247 -27.70 7.40 -6.62
CA ALA A 247 -29.15 7.31 -6.79
C ALA A 247 -29.92 7.93 -5.61
N VAL A 248 -29.42 7.79 -4.39
CA VAL A 248 -30.12 8.28 -3.19
C VAL A 248 -29.73 9.71 -2.77
N SER A 249 -28.63 10.25 -3.28
CA SER A 249 -28.07 11.51 -2.76
C SER A 249 -27.61 12.52 -3.82
N GLY A 250 -27.60 12.15 -5.11
CA GLY A 250 -27.13 13.01 -6.18
C GLY A 250 -25.62 13.29 -6.17
N GLU A 251 -24.85 12.60 -5.31
CA GLU A 251 -23.40 12.77 -5.24
C GLU A 251 -22.70 12.46 -6.57
N SER A 252 -21.62 13.19 -6.88
CA SER A 252 -20.79 12.87 -8.05
C SER A 252 -20.08 11.52 -7.87
N TRP A 253 -19.83 10.80 -8.97
CA TRP A 253 -19.10 9.51 -8.96
C TRP A 253 -17.80 9.59 -8.17
N LYS A 254 -17.01 10.64 -8.40
CA LYS A 254 -15.73 10.83 -7.72
C LYS A 254 -15.90 10.97 -6.20
N SER A 255 -16.89 11.73 -5.76
CA SER A 255 -17.20 11.91 -4.33
C SER A 255 -17.64 10.59 -3.70
N ALA A 256 -18.61 9.90 -4.32
CA ALA A 256 -19.16 8.65 -3.82
C ALA A 256 -18.07 7.57 -3.68
N ILE A 257 -17.23 7.41 -4.70
CA ILE A 257 -16.12 6.44 -4.69
C ILE A 257 -15.05 6.85 -3.68
N THR A 258 -14.67 8.13 -3.60
CA THR A 258 -13.69 8.62 -2.61
C THR A 258 -14.15 8.34 -1.18
N GLN A 259 -15.45 8.47 -0.91
CA GLN A 259 -16.00 8.12 0.40
C GLN A 259 -15.89 6.63 0.70
N LEU A 260 -16.21 5.76 -0.27
CA LEU A 260 -16.07 4.31 -0.12
C LEU A 260 -14.62 3.89 0.08
N VAL A 261 -13.70 4.41 -0.73
CA VAL A 261 -12.25 4.15 -0.62
C VAL A 261 -11.75 4.50 0.79
N LEU A 262 -12.03 5.71 1.27
CA LEU A 262 -11.54 6.16 2.58
C LEU A 262 -12.24 5.44 3.75
N ALA A 263 -13.47 4.96 3.55
CA ALA A 263 -14.15 4.12 4.53
C ALA A 263 -13.57 2.69 4.58
N ILE A 264 -13.14 2.12 3.46
CA ILE A 264 -12.60 0.74 3.36
C ILE A 264 -11.08 0.68 3.66
N LEU A 265 -10.39 1.82 3.56
CA LEU A 265 -8.95 1.93 3.79
C LEU A 265 -8.46 1.34 5.12
N PRO A 266 -9.07 1.62 6.29
CA PRO A 266 -8.63 1.02 7.55
C PRO A 266 -8.70 -0.51 7.55
N VAL A 267 -9.80 -1.11 7.10
CA VAL A 267 -9.95 -2.58 7.02
C VAL A 267 -8.90 -3.16 6.08
N THR A 268 -8.71 -2.57 4.90
CA THR A 268 -7.72 -3.03 3.92
C THR A 268 -6.30 -2.96 4.48
N ALA A 269 -5.92 -1.86 5.13
CA ALA A 269 -4.61 -1.71 5.74
C ALA A 269 -4.39 -2.70 6.89
N SER A 270 -5.39 -2.91 7.75
CA SER A 270 -5.34 -3.91 8.82
C SER A 270 -5.13 -5.32 8.29
N MET A 271 -5.84 -5.71 7.22
CA MET A 271 -5.72 -7.04 6.61
C MET A 271 -4.40 -7.22 5.87
N HIS A 272 -3.91 -6.17 5.21
CA HIS A 272 -2.59 -6.19 4.60
C HIS A 272 -1.48 -6.33 5.64
N LEU A 273 -1.58 -5.63 6.78
CA LEU A 273 -0.66 -5.76 7.90
C LEU A 273 -0.71 -7.16 8.52
N LEU A 274 -1.91 -7.70 8.72
CA LEU A 274 -2.09 -9.07 9.21
C LEU A 274 -1.41 -10.07 8.27
N LYS A 275 -1.62 -9.94 6.95
CA LYS A 275 -0.97 -10.80 5.95
C LYS A 275 0.56 -10.73 6.03
N ALA A 276 1.11 -9.52 6.19
CA ALA A 276 2.55 -9.33 6.35
C ALA A 276 3.06 -9.99 7.65
N LEU A 277 2.31 -9.89 8.75
CA LEU A 277 2.63 -10.54 10.01
C LEU A 277 2.67 -12.07 9.86
N LEU A 278 1.63 -12.66 9.25
CA LEU A 278 1.54 -14.09 8.96
C LEU A 278 2.69 -14.60 8.08
N LYS A 279 3.00 -13.88 7.00
CA LYS A 279 4.12 -14.22 6.12
C LYS A 279 5.46 -14.09 6.84
N THR A 280 5.65 -13.10 7.70
CA THR A 280 6.91 -12.92 8.42
C THR A 280 7.11 -14.01 9.47
N THR A 281 6.08 -14.32 10.26
CA THR A 281 6.16 -15.31 11.33
C THR A 281 6.38 -16.72 10.77
N SER A 282 5.71 -17.08 9.67
CA SER A 282 5.92 -18.36 8.95
C SER A 282 7.36 -18.59 8.43
N ARG A 283 8.20 -17.55 8.39
CA ARG A 283 9.60 -17.64 7.94
C ARG A 283 10.61 -17.73 9.07
N ILE A 284 10.20 -17.52 10.33
CA ILE A 284 11.10 -17.56 11.49
C ILE A 284 11.87 -18.89 11.59
N PRO A 285 11.25 -20.07 11.43
CA PRO A 285 11.98 -21.34 11.48
C PRO A 285 13.13 -21.49 10.48
N TYR A 286 13.12 -20.68 9.42
CA TYR A 286 14.14 -20.77 8.37
C TYR A 286 15.38 -19.92 8.71
N TRP A 287 15.32 -19.06 9.72
CA TRP A 287 16.38 -18.10 10.03
C TRP A 287 17.69 -18.77 10.47
N ASP A 288 17.61 -19.93 11.11
CA ASP A 288 18.78 -20.70 11.55
C ASP A 288 19.65 -21.15 10.36
N PHE A 289 19.05 -21.30 9.18
CA PHE A 289 19.74 -21.72 7.96
C PHE A 289 20.27 -20.56 7.11
N VAL A 290 19.79 -19.34 7.34
CA VAL A 290 20.10 -18.18 6.46
C VAL A 290 21.58 -17.85 6.45
N PHE A 291 22.27 -18.01 7.58
CA PHE A 291 23.69 -17.67 7.69
C PHE A 291 24.62 -18.83 7.31
N SER A 292 24.16 -20.07 7.42
CA SER A 292 24.96 -21.27 7.13
C SER A 292 24.89 -21.66 5.66
N ASP A 293 23.75 -21.43 4.99
CA ASP A 293 23.58 -21.64 3.56
C ASP A 293 22.89 -20.43 2.92
N PRO A 294 23.63 -19.34 2.62
CA PRO A 294 23.04 -18.13 2.05
C PRO A 294 22.41 -18.33 0.66
N ALA A 295 22.84 -19.34 -0.09
CA ALA A 295 22.22 -19.71 -1.37
C ALA A 295 20.92 -20.50 -1.15
N GLY A 296 20.81 -21.20 -0.02
CA GLY A 296 19.64 -21.96 0.43
C GLY A 296 19.40 -23.24 -0.35
N VAL A 297 20.30 -23.64 -1.26
CA VAL A 297 20.11 -24.80 -2.15
C VAL A 297 20.26 -26.10 -1.37
N THR A 298 21.28 -26.20 -0.52
CA THR A 298 21.53 -27.39 0.30
C THR A 298 20.45 -27.53 1.36
N THR A 299 20.11 -26.43 2.04
CA THR A 299 19.03 -26.40 3.03
C THR A 299 17.69 -26.78 2.39
N ALA A 300 17.39 -26.27 1.19
CA ALA A 300 16.16 -26.64 0.49
C ALA A 300 16.10 -28.14 0.17
N GLY A 301 17.20 -28.72 -0.32
CA GLY A 301 17.29 -30.18 -0.56
C GLY A 301 17.06 -30.98 0.73
N MET A 302 17.77 -30.64 1.80
CA MET A 302 17.63 -31.28 3.11
C MET A 302 16.20 -31.23 3.65
N LEU A 303 15.53 -30.08 3.54
CA LEU A 303 14.15 -29.89 4.00
C LEU A 303 13.12 -30.59 3.10
N MET A 304 13.41 -30.76 1.82
CA MET A 304 12.57 -31.55 0.90
C MET A 304 12.67 -33.04 1.21
N ASP A 305 13.87 -33.54 1.48
CA ASP A 305 14.12 -34.94 1.81
C ASP A 305 13.63 -35.29 3.22
N ASN A 306 13.78 -34.38 4.17
CA ASN A 306 13.32 -34.55 5.54
C ASN A 306 12.67 -33.26 6.11
N PRO A 307 11.35 -33.07 5.86
CA PRO A 307 10.61 -31.90 6.35
C PRO A 307 10.55 -31.77 7.88
N GLY A 308 10.88 -32.85 8.62
CA GLY A 308 10.92 -32.86 10.08
C GLY A 308 12.12 -32.12 10.67
N LEU A 309 13.14 -31.81 9.86
CA LEU A 309 14.31 -31.01 10.27
C LEU A 309 13.96 -29.55 10.58
N LEU A 310 12.83 -29.05 10.09
CA LEU A 310 12.39 -27.70 10.37
C LEU A 310 11.73 -27.62 11.76
N ASP A 311 12.41 -27.00 12.72
CA ASP A 311 11.83 -26.76 14.04
C ASP A 311 10.66 -25.77 13.97
N LYS A 312 9.47 -26.24 14.32
CA LYS A 312 8.23 -25.45 14.33
C LYS A 312 7.83 -25.00 15.74
N SER A 313 8.65 -25.23 16.76
CA SER A 313 8.40 -24.84 18.15
C SER A 313 8.01 -23.35 18.27
N SER A 314 8.78 -22.47 17.64
CA SER A 314 8.55 -21.02 17.58
C SER A 314 7.20 -20.66 16.95
N LEU A 315 6.82 -21.36 15.87
CA LEU A 315 5.53 -21.16 15.21
C LEU A 315 4.35 -21.60 16.06
N LEU A 316 4.47 -22.77 16.70
CA LEU A 316 3.45 -23.31 17.59
C LEU A 316 3.22 -22.36 18.77
N PHE A 317 4.29 -21.84 19.36
CA PHE A 317 4.22 -20.85 20.43
C PHE A 317 3.56 -19.54 19.98
N LEU A 318 3.90 -19.02 18.80
CA LEU A 318 3.36 -17.75 18.30
C LEU A 318 1.93 -17.84 17.75
N SER A 319 1.48 -19.02 17.34
CA SER A 319 0.18 -19.24 16.69
C SER A 319 -1.04 -18.65 17.43
N PRO A 320 -1.25 -18.88 18.75
CA PRO A 320 -2.39 -18.31 19.47
C PRO A 320 -2.35 -16.78 19.52
N TYR A 321 -1.17 -16.18 19.74
CA TYR A 321 -1.01 -14.72 19.77
C TYR A 321 -1.30 -14.09 18.40
N ILE A 322 -0.86 -14.74 17.32
CA ILE A 322 -1.18 -14.32 15.95
C ILE A 322 -2.69 -14.38 15.72
N GLY A 323 -3.38 -15.40 16.22
CA GLY A 323 -4.85 -15.50 16.15
C GLY A 323 -5.54 -14.33 16.84
N ILE A 324 -5.11 -13.97 18.06
CA ILE A 324 -5.63 -12.82 18.80
C ILE A 324 -5.36 -11.51 18.04
N ILE A 325 -4.13 -11.31 17.55
CA ILE A 325 -3.76 -10.13 16.75
C ILE A 325 -4.61 -10.04 15.48
N ALA A 326 -4.90 -11.16 14.82
CA ALA A 326 -5.75 -11.21 13.64
C ALA A 326 -7.16 -10.65 13.91
N VAL A 327 -7.78 -11.09 15.01
CA VAL A 327 -9.10 -10.61 15.44
C VAL A 327 -9.03 -9.13 15.82
N LEU A 328 -8.05 -8.71 16.63
CA LEU A 328 -7.92 -7.33 17.08
C LEU A 328 -7.65 -6.36 15.92
N LEU A 329 -6.78 -6.70 14.98
CA LEU A 329 -6.52 -5.87 13.79
C LEU A 329 -7.76 -5.76 12.90
N SER A 330 -8.50 -6.86 12.72
CA SER A 330 -9.73 -6.88 11.94
C SER A 330 -10.80 -5.99 12.55
N LEU A 331 -11.10 -6.17 13.84
CA LEU A 331 -12.08 -5.38 14.57
C LEU A 331 -11.65 -3.91 14.69
N GLY A 332 -10.37 -3.65 14.95
CA GLY A 332 -9.83 -2.28 14.98
C GLY A 332 -9.99 -1.56 13.65
N GLY A 333 -9.76 -2.26 12.54
CA GLY A 333 -10.02 -1.76 11.18
C GLY A 333 -11.49 -1.39 10.98
N LEU A 334 -12.41 -2.30 11.35
CA LEU A 334 -13.86 -2.06 11.26
C LEU A 334 -14.30 -0.87 12.11
N ILE A 335 -13.92 -0.83 13.39
CA ILE A 335 -14.28 0.26 14.31
C ILE A 335 -13.82 1.60 13.73
N LEU A 336 -12.59 1.67 13.24
CA LEU A 336 -12.04 2.90 12.68
C LEU A 336 -12.80 3.32 11.40
N SER A 337 -13.12 2.37 10.52
CA SER A 337 -13.96 2.61 9.34
C SER A 337 -15.34 3.16 9.71
N LEU A 338 -16.02 2.58 10.70
CA LEU A 338 -17.32 3.05 11.17
C LEU A 338 -17.24 4.45 11.80
N LEU A 339 -16.18 4.74 12.57
CA LEU A 339 -15.94 6.07 13.13
C LEU A 339 -15.73 7.12 12.04
N ILE A 340 -15.01 6.78 10.97
CA ILE A 340 -14.80 7.65 9.81
C ILE A 340 -16.13 7.95 9.13
N ILE A 341 -16.94 6.93 8.83
CA ILE A 341 -18.27 7.11 8.20
C ILE A 341 -19.17 7.98 9.08
N LYS A 342 -19.18 7.75 10.41
CA LYS A 342 -19.99 8.53 11.36
C LYS A 342 -19.64 10.01 11.31
N LYS A 343 -18.35 10.35 11.38
CA LYS A 343 -17.86 11.74 11.50
C LYS A 343 -17.76 12.48 10.18
N ARG A 344 -17.70 11.78 9.04
CA ARG A 344 -17.61 12.44 7.74
C ARG A 344 -18.94 13.08 7.35
N HIS A 345 -18.84 14.20 6.66
CA HIS A 345 -20.00 14.80 6.01
C HIS A 345 -20.54 13.84 4.95
N ALA A 346 -21.84 13.61 4.96
CA ALA A 346 -22.55 12.91 3.91
C ALA A 346 -23.79 13.74 3.56
N VAL A 347 -24.24 13.65 2.31
CA VAL A 347 -25.40 14.43 1.85
C VAL A 347 -26.68 14.02 2.59
N ASN A 348 -26.82 12.73 2.90
CA ASN A 348 -27.94 12.23 3.70
C ASN A 348 -27.59 10.94 4.46
N THR A 349 -28.49 10.54 5.37
CA THR A 349 -28.33 9.34 6.23
C THR A 349 -28.27 8.05 5.41
N LEU A 350 -29.01 7.97 4.30
CA LEU A 350 -29.03 6.79 3.44
C LEU A 350 -27.68 6.56 2.74
N SER A 351 -27.02 7.63 2.26
CA SER A 351 -25.67 7.59 1.70
C SER A 351 -24.63 7.09 2.74
N LYS A 352 -24.79 7.44 4.03
CA LYS A 352 -23.97 6.88 5.12
C LYS A 352 -24.26 5.39 5.31
N ALA A 353 -25.53 5.00 5.37
CA ALA A 353 -25.93 3.60 5.54
C ALA A 353 -25.37 2.70 4.43
N ILE A 354 -25.37 3.16 3.18
CA ILE A 354 -24.75 2.44 2.05
C ILE A 354 -23.24 2.26 2.25
N SER A 355 -22.56 3.28 2.79
CA SER A 355 -21.12 3.19 3.10
C SER A 355 -20.83 2.21 4.24
N VAL A 356 -21.71 2.16 5.26
CA VAL A 356 -21.64 1.16 6.34
C VAL A 356 -21.85 -0.24 5.78
N GLY A 357 -22.86 -0.44 4.93
CA GLY A 357 -23.13 -1.73 4.27
C GLY A 357 -21.92 -2.22 3.45
N ALA A 358 -21.30 -1.33 2.67
CA ALA A 358 -20.09 -1.63 1.91
C ALA A 358 -18.94 -2.09 2.81
N VAL A 359 -18.67 -1.37 3.90
CA VAL A 359 -17.62 -1.72 4.86
C VAL A 359 -17.90 -3.03 5.57
N ILE A 360 -19.14 -3.27 6.00
CA ILE A 360 -19.53 -4.52 6.68
C ILE A 360 -19.37 -5.72 5.73
N LEU A 361 -19.83 -5.60 4.49
CA LEU A 361 -19.66 -6.65 3.48
C LEU A 361 -18.19 -6.91 3.16
N TYR A 362 -17.39 -5.85 3.04
CA TYR A 362 -15.95 -5.99 2.80
C TYR A 362 -15.23 -6.65 3.99
N PHE A 363 -15.55 -6.22 5.21
CA PHE A 363 -15.00 -6.77 6.45
C PHE A 363 -15.40 -8.23 6.67
N SER A 364 -16.66 -8.60 6.43
CA SER A 364 -17.18 -9.93 6.72
C SER A 364 -16.45 -11.02 5.95
N MET A 365 -16.06 -10.75 4.69
CA MET A 365 -15.23 -11.66 3.89
C MET A 365 -13.95 -12.07 4.62
N PHE A 366 -13.25 -11.11 5.25
CA PHE A 366 -12.04 -11.40 6.01
C PHE A 366 -12.34 -12.01 7.38
N PHE A 367 -13.31 -11.46 8.10
CA PHE A 367 -13.61 -11.89 9.47
C PHE A 367 -14.07 -13.34 9.52
N VAL A 368 -14.99 -13.75 8.62
CA VAL A 368 -15.42 -15.15 8.51
C VAL A 368 -14.24 -16.07 8.19
N THR A 369 -13.38 -15.64 7.26
CA THR A 369 -12.16 -16.40 6.91
C THR A 369 -11.25 -16.57 8.13
N ILE A 370 -10.98 -15.50 8.87
CA ILE A 370 -10.08 -15.54 10.03
C ILE A 370 -10.67 -16.40 11.14
N VAL A 371 -11.95 -16.22 11.48
CA VAL A 371 -12.60 -16.98 12.54
C VAL A 371 -12.63 -18.45 12.18
N ALA A 372 -13.22 -18.83 11.03
CA ALA A 372 -13.38 -20.24 10.67
C ALA A 372 -12.06 -20.98 10.32
N TRP A 373 -11.00 -20.25 9.97
CA TRP A 373 -9.70 -20.86 9.68
C TRP A 373 -8.85 -21.06 10.94
N ARG A 374 -8.95 -20.17 11.93
CA ARG A 374 -8.05 -20.12 13.10
C ARG A 374 -8.68 -20.64 14.39
N PHE A 375 -10.00 -20.58 14.49
CA PHE A 375 -10.79 -20.97 15.66
C PHE A 375 -11.87 -21.95 15.20
#